data_AF-A0A7Y5RT80-F1
#
_entry.id   AF-A0A7Y5RT80-F1
#
_cell.length_a   1.000
_cell.length_b   1.000
_cell.length_c   1.000
_cell.angle_alpha   90.00
_cell.angle_beta   90.00
_cell.angle_gamma   90.00
#
_symmetry.space_group_name_H-M   'P 1'
#
loop_
_entity.id
_entity.type
_entity.pdbx_description
1 polymer ?
#
loop_
_entity_poly.entity_id
_entity_poly.type
_entity_poly.pdbx_seq_one_letter_code
_entity_poly.pdbx_strand_id
1 'polypeptide(L)'
;MVNALAVPPFPPPGGGGGGGGGPKTPITTPTVNCAGSTAHTITLEICAPAGGTGLPAGFSIQWLPHDVWHRGADGIPGTADDRTWPSSDSGLLCHGSFSGNASGSPWSLDAGECAFVTIGALEDSDPGVSFNCNELECNDCYVFRVFGHGNRDYRRSDFTPDLQCITDDCDGLTDFPDHYCTYSHGNIANHAFPIIEGAFPTLYPSGLTVGIGNTLTFTTAAALQVYLPAPGGVGTGYLNRGNFVNPLSVGSTGGGNLAGQVLALHINIDMNPIFGGDPSFGDLVICNLTAGANTGSPLALAGSVLNTAQVNALEGQSINDILAAAEARLGGGGGVAVPYGLNAQQFNVLLNLINAAFFFEGCCTTSGFAYDFLCLPST
;
A
#
# COMPACT_ATOMS: atom_id res chain seq x y z
N MET A 1 23.04 -17.77 5.46
CA MET A 1 22.96 -16.52 6.24
C MET A 1 23.64 -15.44 5.41
N VAL A 2 22.85 -14.71 4.63
CA VAL A 2 23.36 -13.63 3.79
C VAL A 2 23.25 -12.36 4.64
N ASN A 3 24.39 -11.77 4.96
CA ASN A 3 24.44 -10.49 5.68
C ASN A 3 23.74 -9.43 4.83
N ALA A 4 22.68 -8.82 5.37
CA ALA A 4 22.14 -7.58 4.84
C ALA A 4 23.24 -6.51 4.96
N LEU A 5 23.83 -6.15 3.82
CA LEU A 5 24.69 -4.99 3.71
C LEU A 5 23.79 -3.76 3.89
N ALA A 6 24.00 -3.04 4.99
CA ALA A 6 23.47 -1.70 5.16
C ALA A 6 23.93 -0.86 3.96
N VAL A 7 22.99 -0.42 3.13
CA VAL A 7 23.26 0.56 2.07
C VAL A 7 23.59 1.87 2.81
N PRO A 8 24.81 2.42 2.66
CA PRO A 8 25.14 3.69 3.29
C PRO A 8 24.24 4.79 2.72
N PRO A 9 23.91 5.83 3.50
CA PRO A 9 23.14 6.97 3.00
C PRO A 9 23.83 7.56 1.76
N PHE A 10 23.05 7.82 0.72
CA PHE A 10 23.54 8.44 -0.52
C PHE A 10 24.34 9.70 -0.18
N PRO A 11 25.57 9.85 -0.71
CA PRO A 11 26.29 11.11 -0.58
C PRO A 11 25.48 12.22 -1.25
N PRO A 12 25.38 13.42 -0.65
CA PRO A 12 24.68 14.54 -1.27
C PRO A 12 25.28 14.84 -2.65
N PRO A 13 24.48 15.32 -3.62
CA PRO A 13 24.95 15.64 -4.97
C PRO A 13 26.15 16.58 -4.88
N GLY A 14 27.27 16.17 -5.48
CA GLY A 14 28.52 16.93 -5.49
C GLY A 14 28.36 18.25 -6.24
N GLY A 15 28.11 19.33 -5.50
CA GLY A 15 28.11 20.70 -6.01
C GLY A 15 29.52 21.15 -6.38
N GLY A 16 29.68 21.62 -7.63
CA GLY A 16 30.93 22.18 -8.15
C GLY A 16 31.52 23.27 -7.26
N GLY A 17 32.82 23.17 -7.02
CA GLY A 17 33.57 24.05 -6.12
C GLY A 17 33.61 25.51 -6.59
N GLY A 18 33.05 26.39 -5.77
CA GLY A 18 33.20 27.83 -5.89
C GLY A 18 33.22 28.51 -4.52
N GLY A 19 34.41 28.94 -4.07
CA GLY A 19 34.61 30.02 -3.09
C GLY A 19 34.28 29.74 -1.62
N GLY A 20 35.24 29.19 -0.87
CA GLY A 20 35.69 29.59 0.48
C GLY A 20 34.75 30.08 1.60
N GLY A 21 33.43 29.89 1.52
CA GLY A 21 32.52 30.12 2.65
C GLY A 21 32.55 28.92 3.60
N GLY A 22 32.61 29.16 4.92
CA GLY A 22 32.47 28.08 5.90
C GLY A 22 31.17 27.28 5.70
N PRO A 23 31.07 26.05 6.25
CA PRO A 23 29.87 25.23 6.11
C PRO A 23 28.63 25.97 6.62
N LYS A 24 27.65 26.20 5.75
CA LYS A 24 26.38 26.83 6.13
C LYS A 24 25.52 25.85 6.92
N THR A 25 24.81 26.35 7.94
CA THR A 25 23.80 25.57 8.68
C THR A 25 22.64 25.22 7.74
N PRO A 26 22.14 23.97 7.71
CA PRO A 26 20.93 23.64 6.96
C PRO A 26 19.69 24.29 7.57
N ILE A 27 18.74 24.64 6.70
CA ILE A 27 17.38 24.99 7.11
C ILE A 27 16.75 23.81 7.86
N THR A 28 15.94 24.11 8.87
CA THR A 28 15.15 23.10 9.57
C THR A 28 14.16 22.46 8.59
N THR A 29 14.20 21.13 8.46
CA THR A 29 13.29 20.39 7.57
C THR A 29 11.84 20.73 7.89
N PRO A 30 11.01 21.09 6.87
CA PRO A 30 9.60 21.37 7.09
C PRO A 30 8.84 20.12 7.52
N THR A 31 7.58 20.28 7.91
CA THR A 31 6.61 19.18 7.98
C THR A 31 5.62 19.30 6.83
N VAL A 32 5.05 18.17 6.41
CA VAL A 32 4.03 18.11 5.35
C VAL A 32 2.91 17.18 5.78
N ASN A 33 1.65 17.59 5.57
CA ASN A 33 0.44 16.80 5.85
C ASN A 33 -0.56 16.89 4.69
N CYS A 34 -1.41 15.87 4.53
CA CYS A 34 -2.57 15.96 3.64
C CYS A 34 -3.66 16.79 4.32
N ALA A 35 -4.03 17.93 3.73
CA ALA A 35 -5.04 18.84 4.27
C ALA A 35 -6.43 18.65 3.61
N GLY A 36 -6.47 18.10 2.39
CA GLY A 36 -7.69 17.77 1.67
C GLY A 36 -7.41 17.22 0.28
N SER A 37 -8.44 16.69 -0.35
CA SER A 37 -8.40 16.11 -1.70
C SER A 37 -9.68 16.45 -2.47
N THR A 38 -9.60 16.35 -3.79
CA THR A 38 -10.73 16.20 -4.72
C THR A 38 -10.35 15.11 -5.71
N ALA A 39 -11.21 14.82 -6.69
CA ALA A 39 -10.90 13.87 -7.75
C ALA A 39 -9.59 14.20 -8.49
N HIS A 40 -9.18 15.46 -8.60
CA HIS A 40 -7.98 15.81 -9.37
C HIS A 40 -7.00 16.71 -8.63
N THR A 41 -7.18 16.87 -7.31
CA THR A 41 -6.30 17.73 -6.52
C THR A 41 -5.99 17.16 -5.15
N ILE A 42 -4.79 17.43 -4.66
CA ILE A 42 -4.39 17.17 -3.27
C ILE A 42 -3.88 18.49 -2.68
N THR A 43 -4.51 18.94 -1.61
CA THR A 43 -4.05 20.09 -0.82
C THR A 43 -3.11 19.61 0.27
N LEU A 44 -1.88 20.11 0.24
CA LEU A 44 -0.83 19.85 1.22
C LEU A 44 -0.70 21.03 2.17
N GLU A 45 -0.58 20.77 3.46
CA GLU A 45 -0.16 21.75 4.47
C GLU A 45 1.35 21.60 4.70
N ILE A 46 2.12 22.64 4.39
CA ILE A 46 3.58 22.70 4.58
C ILE A 46 3.88 23.69 5.69
N CYS A 47 4.46 23.21 6.80
CA CYS A 47 4.78 24.06 7.94
C CYS A 47 6.27 24.15 8.20
N ALA A 48 6.73 25.37 8.49
CA ALA A 48 8.04 25.59 9.08
C ALA A 48 7.97 25.27 10.59
N PRO A 49 8.91 24.50 11.17
CA PRO A 49 8.85 24.16 12.59
C PRO A 49 8.93 25.41 13.49
N ALA A 50 8.09 25.50 14.53
CA ALA A 50 7.95 26.67 15.42
C ALA A 50 9.20 27.08 16.22
N GLY A 51 10.25 26.26 16.22
CA GLY A 51 11.57 26.59 16.80
C GLY A 51 12.72 26.50 15.80
N GLY A 52 12.41 26.47 14.50
CA GLY A 52 13.36 26.29 13.41
C GLY A 52 13.83 27.59 12.78
N THR A 53 14.43 27.46 11.59
CA THR A 53 14.95 28.59 10.80
C THR A 53 13.88 29.32 9.96
N GLY A 54 12.63 28.86 9.96
CA GLY A 54 11.67 29.22 8.92
C GLY A 54 12.01 28.58 7.56
N LEU A 55 11.30 28.99 6.51
CA LEU A 55 11.55 28.70 5.10
C LEU A 55 11.72 30.03 4.30
N PRO A 56 12.74 30.86 4.61
CA PRO A 56 12.84 32.23 4.08
C PRO A 56 13.05 32.32 2.56
N ALA A 57 13.56 31.26 1.93
CA ALA A 57 13.67 31.18 0.46
C ALA A 57 12.58 30.29 -0.16
N GLY A 58 11.60 29.87 0.64
CA GLY A 58 10.54 28.94 0.28
C GLY A 58 10.99 27.48 0.23
N PHE A 59 10.29 26.66 -0.56
CA PHE A 59 10.41 25.21 -0.55
C PHE A 59 10.09 24.60 -1.92
N SER A 60 10.47 23.34 -2.10
CA SER A 60 10.05 22.55 -3.24
C SER A 60 9.33 21.29 -2.78
N ILE A 61 8.32 20.90 -3.54
CA ILE A 61 7.56 19.67 -3.38
C ILE A 61 7.93 18.75 -4.54
N GLN A 62 8.09 17.47 -4.25
CA GLN A 62 8.25 16.42 -5.24
C GLN A 62 7.15 15.40 -5.04
N TRP A 63 6.56 14.91 -6.13
CA TRP A 63 5.53 13.88 -6.10
C TRP A 63 5.57 12.96 -7.31
N LEU A 64 5.01 11.77 -7.14
CA LEU A 64 4.74 10.81 -8.20
C LEU A 64 3.69 9.79 -7.74
N PRO A 65 3.04 9.08 -8.66
CA PRO A 65 2.09 8.01 -8.33
C PRO A 65 2.75 6.95 -7.44
N HIS A 66 2.01 6.45 -6.44
CA HIS A 66 2.52 5.51 -5.45
C HIS A 66 3.03 4.21 -6.08
N ASP A 67 2.37 3.74 -7.12
CA ASP A 67 2.79 2.54 -7.86
C ASP A 67 4.17 2.71 -8.52
N VAL A 68 4.46 3.89 -9.08
CA VAL A 68 5.78 4.24 -9.63
C VAL A 68 6.82 4.28 -8.51
N TRP A 69 6.50 4.89 -7.37
CA TRP A 69 7.42 4.96 -6.23
C TRP A 69 7.75 3.57 -5.69
N HIS A 70 6.72 2.74 -5.56
CA HIS A 70 6.86 1.38 -5.03
C HIS A 70 7.73 0.51 -5.95
N ARG A 71 7.59 0.64 -7.28
CA ARG A 71 8.41 -0.08 -8.28
C ARG A 71 9.82 0.47 -8.47
N GLY A 72 10.16 1.62 -7.89
CA GLY A 72 11.48 2.22 -8.04
C GLY A 72 11.77 2.77 -9.44
N ALA A 73 13.04 3.09 -9.69
CA ALA A 73 13.48 3.74 -10.92
C ALA A 73 13.58 2.77 -12.11
N ASP A 74 13.77 1.47 -11.85
CA ASP A 74 13.79 0.44 -12.89
C ASP A 74 12.38 -0.03 -13.32
N GLY A 75 11.35 0.32 -12.53
CA GLY A 75 9.96 -0.05 -12.80
C GLY A 75 9.66 -1.52 -12.53
N ILE A 76 10.52 -2.23 -11.81
CA ILE A 76 10.38 -3.66 -11.51
C ILE A 76 10.11 -3.82 -10.01
N PRO A 77 8.88 -4.18 -9.59
CA PRO A 77 8.61 -4.41 -8.17
C PRO A 77 9.48 -5.55 -7.59
N GLY A 78 9.96 -5.36 -6.35
CA GLY A 78 10.71 -6.35 -5.59
C GLY A 78 12.23 -6.22 -5.73
N THR A 79 12.73 -5.12 -6.29
CA THR A 79 14.15 -4.86 -6.48
C THR A 79 14.72 -3.99 -5.36
N ALA A 80 16.04 -3.76 -5.39
CA ALA A 80 16.71 -3.00 -4.34
C ALA A 80 16.41 -1.50 -4.39
N ASP A 81 15.80 -1.01 -5.47
CA ASP A 81 15.40 0.38 -5.67
C ASP A 81 13.89 0.60 -5.50
N ASP A 82 13.13 -0.40 -5.05
CA ASP A 82 11.78 -0.20 -4.53
C ASP A 82 11.79 0.94 -3.50
N ARG A 83 10.77 1.81 -3.56
CA ARG A 83 10.63 2.98 -2.67
C ARG A 83 11.78 3.99 -2.81
N THR A 84 12.41 4.04 -3.97
CA THR A 84 13.38 5.08 -4.30
C THR A 84 12.77 6.12 -5.23
N TRP A 85 13.25 7.34 -5.06
CA TRP A 85 12.82 8.45 -5.89
C TRP A 85 13.63 8.48 -7.18
N PRO A 86 12.97 8.50 -8.34
CA PRO A 86 13.67 8.60 -9.61
C PRO A 86 14.43 9.93 -9.70
N SER A 87 15.42 9.98 -10.60
CA SER A 87 16.14 11.23 -10.88
C SER A 87 15.17 12.31 -11.35
N SER A 88 15.45 13.57 -11.04
CA SER A 88 14.70 14.73 -11.57
C SER A 88 14.65 14.76 -13.10
N ASP A 89 15.62 14.13 -13.75
CA ASP A 89 15.73 14.10 -15.21
C ASP A 89 15.00 12.91 -15.86
N SER A 90 14.36 12.03 -15.06
CA SER A 90 13.68 10.81 -15.54
C SER A 90 12.40 11.08 -16.32
N GLY A 91 11.80 12.25 -16.16
CA GLY A 91 10.44 12.55 -16.65
C GLY A 91 9.32 11.89 -15.84
N LEU A 92 9.64 10.98 -14.90
CA LEU A 92 8.67 10.33 -14.01
C LEU A 92 8.39 11.16 -12.75
N LEU A 93 9.32 12.06 -12.38
CA LEU A 93 9.22 12.86 -11.17
C LEU A 93 8.49 14.18 -11.44
N CYS A 94 7.35 14.39 -10.79
CA CYS A 94 6.76 15.71 -10.69
C CYS A 94 7.39 16.51 -9.56
N HIS A 95 7.57 17.81 -9.81
CA HIS A 95 8.06 18.74 -8.82
C HIS A 95 7.55 20.15 -9.06
N GLY A 96 7.38 20.88 -7.97
CA GLY A 96 6.99 22.27 -7.91
C GLY A 96 7.93 23.02 -6.97
N SER A 97 8.42 24.16 -7.41
CA SER A 97 9.26 25.07 -6.64
C SER A 97 8.48 26.32 -6.29
N PHE A 98 8.49 26.67 -5.00
CA PHE A 98 7.75 27.78 -4.40
C PHE A 98 8.79 28.72 -3.78
N SER A 99 9.21 29.74 -4.53
CA SER A 99 10.31 30.63 -4.15
C SER A 99 9.83 31.77 -3.26
N GLY A 100 10.35 31.84 -2.03
CA GLY A 100 10.11 32.96 -1.11
C GLY A 100 10.83 34.27 -1.50
N ASN A 101 11.75 34.23 -2.47
CA ASN A 101 12.52 35.41 -2.90
C ASN A 101 11.89 36.16 -4.07
N ALA A 102 10.85 35.60 -4.71
CA ALA A 102 10.16 36.28 -5.79
C ALA A 102 9.37 37.48 -5.25
N SER A 103 9.35 38.58 -6.01
CA SER A 103 8.64 39.80 -5.57
C SER A 103 7.14 39.51 -5.44
N GLY A 104 6.59 39.75 -4.25
CA GLY A 104 5.18 39.47 -3.95
C GLY A 104 4.86 38.01 -3.66
N SER A 105 5.86 37.14 -3.55
CA SER A 105 5.66 35.74 -3.20
C SER A 105 5.19 35.56 -1.75
N PRO A 106 4.14 34.75 -1.50
CA PRO A 106 3.71 34.37 -0.16
C PRO A 106 4.51 33.17 0.39
N TRP A 107 5.48 32.63 -0.35
CA TRP A 107 6.11 31.34 -0.03
C TRP A 107 7.27 31.43 0.96
N SER A 108 7.60 32.62 1.48
CA SER A 108 8.53 32.78 2.59
C SER A 108 7.79 32.58 3.91
N LEU A 109 8.10 31.49 4.62
CA LEU A 109 7.45 31.17 5.90
C LEU A 109 8.37 31.48 7.07
N ASP A 110 7.87 32.23 8.05
CA ASP A 110 8.53 32.34 9.35
C ASP A 110 8.44 31.02 10.13
N ALA A 111 9.23 30.89 11.20
CA ALA A 111 9.17 29.71 12.06
C ALA A 111 7.77 29.56 12.69
N GLY A 112 7.12 28.41 12.47
CA GLY A 112 5.77 28.11 12.95
C GLY A 112 4.66 28.47 11.98
N GLU A 113 4.96 29.12 10.85
CA GLU A 113 3.99 29.40 9.81
C GLU A 113 3.79 28.21 8.87
N CYS A 114 2.60 28.15 8.26
CA CYS A 114 2.22 27.12 7.30
C CYS A 114 1.71 27.74 6.00
N ALA A 115 1.91 27.03 4.89
CA ALA A 115 1.32 27.30 3.59
C ALA A 115 0.47 26.11 3.14
N PHE A 116 -0.59 26.39 2.39
CA PHE A 116 -1.41 25.38 1.73
C PHE A 116 -1.10 25.40 0.23
N VAL A 117 -0.75 24.25 -0.33
CA VAL A 117 -0.43 24.09 -1.75
C VAL A 117 -1.35 23.03 -2.33
N THR A 118 -2.09 23.37 -3.37
CA THR A 118 -3.00 22.44 -4.06
C THR A 118 -2.35 21.91 -5.32
N ILE A 119 -1.80 20.70 -5.23
CA ILE A 119 -1.31 19.93 -6.37
C ILE A 119 -2.51 19.51 -7.22
N GLY A 120 -2.41 19.58 -8.55
CA GLY A 120 -3.56 19.46 -9.46
C GLY A 120 -4.13 20.81 -9.89
N ALA A 121 -3.77 21.90 -9.19
CA ALA A 121 -4.27 23.25 -9.44
C ALA A 121 -3.19 24.33 -9.27
N LEU A 122 -1.92 24.00 -9.54
CA LEU A 122 -0.83 24.98 -9.57
C LEU A 122 -0.97 25.93 -10.77
N GLU A 123 -0.71 27.22 -10.53
CA GLU A 123 -0.75 28.28 -11.54
C GLU A 123 0.65 28.87 -11.74
N ASP A 124 1.12 28.96 -12.99
CA ASP A 124 2.44 29.53 -13.31
C ASP A 124 2.49 31.06 -13.16
N SER A 125 1.31 31.69 -13.09
CA SER A 125 1.15 33.12 -12.84
C SER A 125 1.36 33.52 -11.38
N ASP A 126 1.37 32.55 -10.45
CA ASP A 126 1.61 32.82 -9.03
C ASP A 126 3.08 33.18 -8.77
N PRO A 127 3.37 34.34 -8.15
CA PRO A 127 4.74 34.79 -7.92
C PRO A 127 5.59 33.75 -7.18
N GLY A 128 6.64 33.28 -7.86
CA GLY A 128 7.59 32.33 -7.29
C GLY A 128 7.22 30.86 -7.48
N VAL A 129 6.12 30.54 -8.16
CA VAL A 129 5.74 29.15 -8.49
C VAL A 129 6.36 28.75 -9.83
N SER A 130 6.89 27.53 -9.90
CA SER A 130 7.30 26.87 -11.15
C SER A 130 7.19 25.37 -10.98
N PHE A 131 6.72 24.64 -12.00
CA PHE A 131 6.53 23.19 -11.94
C PHE A 131 6.73 22.52 -13.30
N ASN A 132 6.91 21.21 -13.32
CA ASN A 132 7.09 20.42 -14.55
C ASN A 132 5.90 19.52 -14.92
N CYS A 133 5.04 19.20 -13.95
CA CYS A 133 3.72 18.60 -14.14
C CYS A 133 2.81 19.07 -13.02
N ASN A 134 1.50 18.89 -13.19
CA ASN A 134 0.51 19.34 -12.22
C ASN A 134 -0.67 18.37 -12.14
N GLU A 135 -1.05 17.71 -13.23
CA GLU A 135 -2.23 16.84 -13.26
C GLU A 135 -2.10 15.67 -12.28
N LEU A 136 -3.22 15.38 -11.59
CA LEU A 136 -3.41 14.18 -10.79
C LEU A 136 -4.60 13.41 -11.34
N GLU A 137 -4.46 12.09 -11.37
CA GLU A 137 -5.54 11.17 -11.68
C GLU A 137 -6.45 11.02 -10.45
N CYS A 138 -7.73 10.78 -10.71
CA CYS A 138 -8.71 10.50 -9.66
C CYS A 138 -8.55 9.09 -9.12
N ASN A 139 -8.92 8.92 -7.86
CA ASN A 139 -8.70 7.72 -7.08
C ASN A 139 -7.28 7.14 -7.24
N ASP A 140 -6.27 8.01 -7.17
CA ASP A 140 -4.88 7.59 -7.25
C ASP A 140 -4.11 8.08 -6.03
N CYS A 141 -3.21 7.23 -5.56
CA CYS A 141 -2.36 7.54 -4.43
C CYS A 141 -1.06 8.16 -4.92
N TYR A 142 -0.65 9.25 -4.29
CA TYR A 142 0.57 9.95 -4.59
C TYR A 142 1.48 9.96 -3.38
N VAL A 143 2.78 9.82 -3.64
CA VAL A 143 3.84 9.96 -2.64
C VAL A 143 4.44 11.35 -2.79
N PHE A 144 4.55 12.07 -1.68
CA PHE A 144 5.06 13.43 -1.59
C PHE A 144 6.28 13.49 -0.68
N ARG A 145 7.23 14.37 -1.04
CA ARG A 145 8.26 14.84 -0.11
C ARG A 145 8.57 16.30 -0.34
N VAL A 146 9.01 16.98 0.72
CA VAL A 146 9.26 18.42 0.68
C VAL A 146 10.67 18.72 1.21
N PHE A 147 11.29 19.80 0.71
CA PHE A 147 12.49 20.36 1.32
C PHE A 147 12.48 21.89 1.25
N GLY A 148 13.11 22.55 2.22
CA GLY A 148 13.33 24.00 2.26
C GLY A 148 14.52 24.45 1.42
N HIS A 149 14.36 25.53 0.67
CA HIS A 149 15.41 26.11 -0.18
C HIS A 149 16.51 26.79 0.63
N GLY A 150 17.78 26.50 0.35
CA GLY A 150 18.89 27.26 0.93
C GLY A 150 18.91 28.73 0.46
N ASN A 151 19.62 29.58 1.20
CA ASN A 151 19.80 30.99 0.86
C ASN A 151 21.25 31.43 1.11
N ARG A 152 21.48 32.74 1.30
CA ARG A 152 22.81 33.27 1.61
C ARG A 152 23.37 32.70 2.91
N ASP A 153 22.54 32.54 3.93
CA ASP A 153 22.94 32.23 5.30
C ASP A 153 22.81 30.74 5.63
N TYR A 154 21.88 30.05 4.96
CA TYR A 154 21.57 28.64 5.17
C TYR A 154 21.78 27.81 3.91
N ARG A 155 22.08 26.53 4.08
CA ARG A 155 21.95 25.54 3.00
C ARG A 155 20.56 24.90 3.02
N ARG A 156 20.22 24.19 1.95
CA ARG A 156 18.97 23.41 1.81
C ARG A 156 18.75 22.49 3.02
N SER A 157 17.49 22.26 3.38
CA SER A 157 17.16 21.23 4.37
C SER A 157 17.34 19.82 3.79
N ASP A 158 17.19 18.82 4.66
CA ASP A 158 16.90 17.46 4.24
C ASP A 158 15.46 17.37 3.69
N PHE A 159 15.14 16.26 3.03
CA PHE A 159 13.76 15.97 2.66
C PHE A 159 12.94 15.58 3.90
N THR A 160 11.63 15.84 3.87
CA THR A 160 10.68 15.22 4.79
C THR A 160 10.68 13.70 4.63
N PRO A 161 10.17 12.94 5.62
CA PRO A 161 9.66 11.61 5.35
C PRO A 161 8.65 11.65 4.19
N ASP A 162 8.54 10.52 3.49
CA ASP A 162 7.57 10.36 2.40
C ASP A 162 6.15 10.38 3.00
N LEU A 163 5.30 11.26 2.46
CA LEU A 163 3.89 11.40 2.82
C LEU A 163 3.05 10.80 1.70
N GLN A 164 2.05 10.00 2.03
CA GLN A 164 1.10 9.48 1.05
C GLN A 164 -0.24 10.19 1.20
N CYS A 165 -0.81 10.64 0.09
CA CYS A 165 -2.17 11.19 0.01
C CYS A 165 -2.88 10.58 -1.20
N ILE A 166 -4.20 10.48 -1.15
CA ILE A 166 -5.04 9.95 -2.24
C ILE A 166 -5.93 11.07 -2.78
N THR A 167 -6.17 11.11 -4.08
CA THR A 167 -7.26 11.90 -4.68
C THR A 167 -8.61 11.25 -4.37
N ASP A 168 -9.70 12.02 -4.41
CA ASP A 168 -11.05 11.45 -4.24
C ASP A 168 -11.44 10.60 -5.46
N ASP A 169 -12.54 9.86 -5.32
CA ASP A 169 -13.15 9.07 -6.39
C ASP A 169 -13.38 9.91 -7.66
N CYS A 170 -13.26 9.26 -8.82
CA CYS A 170 -13.60 9.88 -10.09
C CYS A 170 -15.09 10.23 -10.11
N ASP A 171 -15.44 11.51 -10.32
CA ASP A 171 -16.83 11.97 -10.42
C ASP A 171 -17.65 11.07 -11.37
N GLY A 172 -18.60 10.30 -10.80
CA GLY A 172 -19.50 9.43 -11.57
C GLY A 172 -19.11 7.95 -11.67
N LEU A 173 -18.01 7.51 -11.05
CA LEU A 173 -17.69 6.09 -10.87
C LEU A 173 -17.98 5.66 -9.43
N THR A 174 -19.26 5.63 -9.04
CA THR A 174 -19.68 4.97 -7.79
C THR A 174 -19.67 3.44 -7.88
N ASP A 175 -19.36 2.90 -9.07
CA ASP A 175 -19.61 1.52 -9.41
C ASP A 175 -18.27 0.81 -9.69
N PHE A 176 -17.49 0.57 -8.62
CA PHE A 176 -16.41 -0.44 -8.52
C PHE A 176 -14.98 -0.05 -8.99
N PRO A 177 -13.87 -0.48 -8.33
CA PRO A 177 -13.68 -1.12 -7.03
C PRO A 177 -12.81 -0.29 -6.05
N ASP A 178 -13.20 0.96 -5.79
CA ASP A 178 -12.31 1.93 -5.13
C ASP A 178 -12.48 2.00 -3.60
N HIS A 179 -13.49 1.32 -3.05
CA HIS A 179 -13.75 1.27 -1.60
C HIS A 179 -13.20 0.03 -0.91
N TYR A 180 -12.47 -0.81 -1.64
CA TYR A 180 -11.88 -2.01 -1.06
C TYR A 180 -10.46 -1.71 -0.59
N CYS A 181 -10.22 -1.95 0.70
CA CYS A 181 -8.90 -1.92 1.29
C CYS A 181 -8.64 -3.29 1.90
N THR A 182 -7.78 -4.08 1.27
CA THR A 182 -7.33 -5.36 1.80
C THR A 182 -5.90 -5.22 2.31
N TYR A 183 -5.54 -6.16 3.17
CA TYR A 183 -4.22 -6.26 3.74
C TYR A 183 -3.71 -7.65 3.45
N SER A 184 -2.59 -7.73 2.76
CA SER A 184 -1.92 -9.03 2.64
C SER A 184 -1.47 -9.51 4.02
N HIS A 185 -1.36 -10.83 4.21
CA HIS A 185 -0.89 -11.45 5.46
C HIS A 185 0.30 -10.70 6.09
N GLY A 186 1.29 -10.32 5.27
CA GLY A 186 2.50 -9.65 5.75
C GLY A 186 2.28 -8.18 6.15
N ASN A 187 1.29 -7.53 5.56
CA ASN A 187 1.02 -6.11 5.79
C ASN A 187 -0.01 -5.85 6.89
N ILE A 188 -0.84 -6.85 7.22
CA ILE A 188 -1.70 -6.80 8.41
C ILE A 188 -0.86 -6.50 9.66
N ALA A 189 0.25 -7.20 9.83
CA ALA A 189 1.07 -7.09 11.03
C ALA A 189 1.75 -5.73 11.20
N ASN A 190 2.10 -5.07 10.10
CA ASN A 190 2.95 -3.88 10.09
C ASN A 190 2.16 -2.58 9.90
N HIS A 191 1.04 -2.62 9.16
CA HIS A 191 0.31 -1.42 8.74
C HIS A 191 -1.14 -1.40 9.24
N ALA A 192 -1.83 -2.53 9.19
CA ALA A 192 -3.24 -2.62 9.60
C ALA A 192 -3.43 -2.71 11.12
N PHE A 193 -2.37 -3.08 11.84
CA PHE A 193 -2.53 -3.53 13.23
C PHE A 193 -3.18 -2.52 14.17
N PRO A 194 -2.83 -1.21 14.16
CA PRO A 194 -3.50 -0.23 15.01
C PRO A 194 -5.01 -0.15 14.76
N ILE A 195 -5.45 -0.29 13.50
CA ILE A 195 -6.86 -0.26 13.12
C ILE A 195 -7.54 -1.55 13.60
N ILE A 196 -6.93 -2.70 13.34
CA ILE A 196 -7.42 -4.00 13.80
C ILE A 196 -7.50 -4.04 15.33
N GLU A 197 -6.50 -3.54 16.05
CA GLU A 197 -6.48 -3.53 17.51
C GLU A 197 -7.69 -2.77 18.09
N GLY A 198 -8.03 -1.61 17.50
CA GLY A 198 -9.22 -0.84 17.88
C GLY A 198 -10.53 -1.53 17.48
N ALA A 199 -10.58 -2.16 16.31
CA ALA A 199 -11.78 -2.79 15.77
C ALA A 199 -12.06 -4.19 16.32
N PHE A 200 -11.03 -4.90 16.79
CA PHE A 200 -11.09 -6.33 17.12
C PHE A 200 -12.17 -6.69 18.14
N PRO A 201 -12.37 -5.94 19.26
CA PRO A 201 -13.44 -6.27 20.22
C PRO A 201 -14.85 -6.14 19.63
N THR A 202 -15.01 -5.28 18.62
CA THR A 202 -16.29 -5.03 17.93
C THR A 202 -16.55 -6.09 16.87
N LEU A 203 -15.55 -6.41 16.04
CA LEU A 203 -15.67 -7.44 15.00
C LEU A 203 -15.71 -8.84 15.58
N TYR A 204 -14.93 -9.10 16.63
CA TYR A 204 -14.68 -10.43 17.19
C TYR A 204 -14.90 -10.46 18.71
N PRO A 205 -16.12 -10.19 19.20
CA PRO A 205 -16.39 -10.14 20.64
C PRO A 205 -16.14 -11.47 21.36
N SER A 206 -16.16 -12.59 20.61
CA SER A 206 -15.83 -13.94 21.12
C SER A 206 -14.48 -14.47 20.62
N GLY A 207 -13.68 -13.63 19.95
CA GLY A 207 -12.50 -14.03 19.19
C GLY A 207 -12.80 -14.42 17.76
N LEU A 208 -11.73 -14.48 16.94
CA LEU A 208 -11.75 -14.89 15.54
C LEU A 208 -11.32 -16.35 15.45
N THR A 209 -12.18 -17.22 14.90
CA THR A 209 -11.87 -18.63 14.67
C THR A 209 -11.83 -18.92 13.17
N VAL A 210 -10.76 -19.55 12.70
CA VAL A 210 -10.62 -19.98 11.30
C VAL A 210 -10.40 -21.48 11.17
N GLY A 211 -10.91 -22.05 10.07
CA GLY A 211 -10.82 -23.47 9.72
C GLY A 211 -11.99 -24.33 10.22
N ILE A 212 -12.26 -25.44 9.52
CA ILE A 212 -13.37 -26.37 9.84
C ILE A 212 -12.84 -27.71 10.37
N GLY A 213 -13.23 -28.09 11.59
CA GLY A 213 -12.80 -29.33 12.25
C GLY A 213 -11.61 -29.10 13.17
N ASN A 214 -10.41 -28.97 12.58
CA ASN A 214 -9.26 -28.37 13.27
C ASN A 214 -9.31 -26.85 13.09
N THR A 215 -9.06 -26.09 14.16
CA THR A 215 -9.25 -24.62 14.15
C THR A 215 -8.07 -23.85 14.70
N LEU A 216 -7.94 -22.59 14.31
CA LEU A 216 -7.16 -21.57 15.01
C LEU A 216 -8.13 -20.56 15.62
N THR A 217 -7.99 -20.23 16.90
CA THR A 217 -8.79 -19.21 17.56
C THR A 217 -7.89 -18.12 18.12
N PHE A 218 -8.17 -16.88 17.77
CA PHE A 218 -7.48 -15.69 18.26
C PHE A 218 -8.43 -14.92 19.14
N THR A 219 -8.09 -14.76 20.41
CA THR A 219 -8.95 -14.06 21.39
C THR A 219 -8.55 -12.60 21.56
N THR A 220 -7.45 -12.16 20.95
CA THR A 220 -6.95 -10.78 21.01
C THR A 220 -6.30 -10.39 19.68
N ALA A 221 -6.33 -9.10 19.37
CA ALA A 221 -5.59 -8.54 18.24
C ALA A 221 -4.08 -8.83 18.37
N ALA A 222 -3.50 -8.70 19.56
CA ALA A 222 -2.08 -8.98 19.78
C ALA A 222 -1.67 -10.42 19.36
N ALA A 223 -2.55 -11.40 19.56
CA ALA A 223 -2.30 -12.77 19.09
C ALA A 223 -2.28 -12.86 17.55
N LEU A 224 -3.16 -12.11 16.86
CA LEU A 224 -3.11 -11.98 15.39
C LEU A 224 -1.81 -11.33 14.94
N GLN A 225 -1.39 -10.25 15.60
CA GLN A 225 -0.17 -9.52 15.26
C GLN A 225 1.07 -10.40 15.34
N VAL A 226 1.11 -11.33 16.28
CA VAL A 226 2.25 -12.24 16.42
C VAL A 226 2.19 -13.34 15.35
N TYR A 227 1.00 -13.74 14.92
CA TYR A 227 0.82 -14.84 13.98
C TYR A 227 1.02 -14.46 12.50
N LEU A 228 0.47 -13.32 12.06
CA LEU A 228 0.45 -12.86 10.67
C LEU A 228 1.77 -12.33 10.08
N PRO A 229 2.80 -11.85 10.82
CA PRO A 229 4.04 -11.42 10.19
C PRO A 229 4.92 -12.59 9.73
N ALA A 230 4.55 -13.85 9.97
CA ALA A 230 5.43 -14.98 9.69
C ALA A 230 5.64 -15.18 8.17
N PRO A 231 6.79 -14.83 7.60
CA PRO A 231 7.03 -15.03 6.18
C PRO A 231 7.14 -16.54 5.88
N GLY A 232 6.47 -16.99 4.83
CA GLY A 232 6.84 -18.22 4.12
C GLY A 232 6.93 -19.49 4.98
N GLY A 233 6.04 -19.66 5.95
CA GLY A 233 6.02 -20.83 6.82
C GLY A 233 5.97 -22.14 6.04
N VAL A 234 7.03 -22.95 6.15
CA VAL A 234 7.03 -24.35 5.73
C VAL A 234 6.01 -25.12 6.57
N GLY A 235 4.88 -25.46 5.95
CA GLY A 235 3.81 -26.23 6.57
C GLY A 235 3.08 -27.08 5.54
N THR A 236 2.21 -27.97 6.02
CA THR A 236 1.49 -28.92 5.15
C THR A 236 0.36 -28.26 4.35
N GLY A 237 0.07 -26.98 4.61
CA GLY A 237 -1.07 -26.26 4.02
C GLY A 237 -2.40 -26.74 4.60
N TYR A 238 -2.40 -27.20 5.85
CA TYR A 238 -3.57 -27.55 6.65
C TYR A 238 -3.15 -27.79 8.11
N LEU A 239 -4.08 -27.64 9.05
CA LEU A 239 -3.91 -27.96 10.45
C LEU A 239 -3.92 -29.48 10.60
N ASN A 240 -2.76 -30.04 10.89
CA ASN A 240 -2.60 -31.49 10.94
C ASN A 240 -3.16 -32.09 12.23
N ARG A 241 -3.34 -31.31 13.31
CA ARG A 241 -3.86 -31.78 14.61
C ARG A 241 -4.52 -30.67 15.42
N GLY A 242 -5.77 -30.89 15.82
CA GLY A 242 -6.40 -30.23 16.96
C GLY A 242 -6.79 -28.77 16.74
N ASN A 243 -7.25 -28.16 17.83
CA ASN A 243 -7.71 -26.77 17.89
C ASN A 243 -6.72 -25.96 18.70
N PHE A 244 -6.20 -24.90 18.11
CA PHE A 244 -5.20 -24.03 18.74
C PHE A 244 -5.86 -22.73 19.17
N VAL A 245 -5.45 -22.20 20.32
CA VAL A 245 -5.87 -20.91 20.84
C VAL A 245 -4.64 -20.02 21.00
N ASN A 246 -4.67 -18.83 20.39
CA ASN A 246 -3.59 -17.86 20.32
C ASN A 246 -2.23 -18.49 19.96
N PRO A 247 -2.13 -19.23 18.84
CA PRO A 247 -0.85 -19.74 18.38
C PRO A 247 0.11 -18.57 18.09
N LEU A 248 1.37 -18.73 18.46
CA LEU A 248 2.39 -17.67 18.29
C LEU A 248 3.11 -17.73 16.94
N SER A 249 2.87 -18.75 16.09
CA SER A 249 3.45 -18.82 14.75
C SER A 249 2.70 -19.81 13.86
N VAL A 250 2.78 -19.60 12.55
CA VAL A 250 2.28 -20.57 11.54
C VAL A 250 2.95 -21.94 11.65
N GLY A 251 4.25 -21.96 12.00
CA GLY A 251 5.06 -23.18 12.08
C GLY A 251 4.63 -24.12 13.21
N SER A 252 4.08 -23.59 14.30
CA SER A 252 3.66 -24.41 15.46
C SER A 252 2.34 -25.16 15.27
N THR A 253 1.61 -24.91 14.17
CA THR A 253 0.25 -25.43 13.94
C THR A 253 0.16 -26.43 12.78
N GLY A 254 1.22 -26.56 11.97
CA GLY A 254 1.21 -27.33 10.72
C GLY A 254 0.52 -26.62 9.54
N GLY A 255 -0.29 -25.58 9.79
CA GLY A 255 -1.05 -24.85 8.78
C GLY A 255 -0.20 -24.17 7.70
N GLY A 256 1.02 -23.74 8.04
CA GLY A 256 1.93 -23.07 7.09
C GLY A 256 1.32 -21.79 6.51
N ASN A 257 1.71 -21.46 5.27
CA ASN A 257 1.21 -20.26 4.58
C ASN A 257 -0.32 -20.21 4.43
N LEU A 258 -0.98 -21.35 4.21
CA LEU A 258 -2.43 -21.36 4.02
C LEU A 258 -3.16 -20.78 5.23
N ALA A 259 -2.73 -21.12 6.45
CA ALA A 259 -3.38 -20.63 7.67
C ALA A 259 -3.32 -19.10 7.78
N GLY A 260 -2.17 -18.51 7.45
CA GLY A 260 -1.99 -17.07 7.44
C GLY A 260 -2.79 -16.38 6.33
N GLN A 261 -2.86 -16.98 5.14
CA GLN A 261 -3.66 -16.48 4.02
C GLN A 261 -5.17 -16.52 4.31
N VAL A 262 -5.66 -17.61 4.89
CA VAL A 262 -7.07 -17.75 5.30
C VAL A 262 -7.41 -16.70 6.36
N LEU A 263 -6.55 -16.56 7.36
CA LEU A 263 -6.73 -15.58 8.41
C LEU A 263 -6.74 -14.15 7.88
N ALA A 264 -5.81 -13.82 6.97
CA ALA A 264 -5.77 -12.52 6.32
C ALA A 264 -7.03 -12.25 5.50
N LEU A 265 -7.49 -13.24 4.72
CA LEU A 265 -8.69 -13.10 3.88
C LEU A 265 -9.93 -12.87 4.73
N HIS A 266 -10.07 -13.59 5.84
CA HIS A 266 -11.17 -13.41 6.78
C HIS A 266 -11.17 -11.99 7.36
N ILE A 267 -10.01 -11.48 7.80
CA ILE A 267 -9.87 -10.11 8.31
C ILE A 267 -10.23 -9.09 7.23
N ASN A 268 -9.78 -9.29 5.99
CA ASN A 268 -10.06 -8.38 4.89
C ASN A 268 -11.56 -8.26 4.59
N ILE A 269 -12.29 -9.38 4.62
CA ILE A 269 -13.74 -9.38 4.44
C ILE A 269 -14.44 -8.65 5.59
N ASP A 270 -14.07 -8.94 6.84
CA ASP A 270 -14.74 -8.37 8.01
C ASP A 270 -14.42 -6.89 8.25
N MET A 271 -13.24 -6.44 7.83
CA MET A 271 -12.82 -5.05 7.95
C MET A 271 -13.45 -4.16 6.87
N ASN A 272 -13.90 -4.73 5.74
CA ASN A 272 -14.44 -3.97 4.62
C ASN A 272 -15.56 -2.98 5.02
N PRO A 273 -16.56 -3.34 5.85
CA PRO A 273 -17.59 -2.41 6.29
C PRO A 273 -17.07 -1.25 7.16
N ILE A 274 -15.93 -1.41 7.84
CA ILE A 274 -15.32 -0.34 8.65
C ILE A 274 -14.76 0.76 7.74
N PHE A 275 -14.31 0.38 6.54
CA PHE A 275 -13.84 1.31 5.52
C PHE A 275 -14.95 1.84 4.61
N GLY A 276 -16.21 1.48 4.88
CA GLY A 276 -17.34 1.92 4.07
C GLY A 276 -17.51 1.15 2.75
N GLY A 277 -16.84 0.02 2.57
CA GLY A 277 -16.97 -0.79 1.36
C GLY A 277 -18.37 -1.39 1.22
N ASP A 278 -19.10 -0.96 0.18
CA ASP A 278 -20.37 -1.52 -0.27
C ASP A 278 -20.29 -1.69 -1.80
N PRO A 279 -20.45 -2.90 -2.35
CA PRO A 279 -20.76 -4.17 -1.67
C PRO A 279 -19.62 -4.72 -0.84
N SER A 280 -19.89 -5.78 -0.07
CA SER A 280 -18.87 -6.43 0.77
C SER A 280 -17.73 -7.00 -0.09
N PHE A 281 -16.48 -6.91 0.37
CA PHE A 281 -15.35 -7.57 -0.29
C PHE A 281 -15.59 -9.09 -0.43
N GLY A 282 -16.33 -9.69 0.51
CA GLY A 282 -16.73 -11.10 0.43
C GLY A 282 -17.69 -11.43 -0.72
N ASP A 283 -18.41 -10.43 -1.23
CA ASP A 283 -19.44 -10.60 -2.27
C ASP A 283 -18.88 -10.45 -3.69
N LEU A 284 -17.65 -9.96 -3.84
CA LEU A 284 -16.99 -9.91 -5.15
C LEU A 284 -16.84 -11.31 -5.71
N VAL A 285 -17.01 -11.45 -7.02
CA VAL A 285 -16.88 -12.73 -7.71
C VAL A 285 -15.66 -12.74 -8.61
N ILE A 286 -15.03 -13.90 -8.72
CA ILE A 286 -14.01 -14.15 -9.74
C ILE A 286 -14.68 -14.13 -11.11
N CYS A 287 -14.18 -13.32 -12.04
CA CYS A 287 -14.77 -13.13 -13.36
C CYS A 287 -13.72 -13.05 -14.48
N ASN A 288 -14.18 -13.06 -15.72
CA ASN A 288 -13.37 -12.84 -16.93
C ASN A 288 -12.22 -13.85 -17.10
N LEU A 289 -12.30 -15.02 -16.47
CA LEU A 289 -11.28 -16.04 -16.60
C LEU A 289 -11.33 -16.64 -18.00
N THR A 290 -10.17 -16.72 -18.66
CA THR A 290 -10.03 -17.38 -19.96
C THR A 290 -9.03 -18.52 -19.87
N ALA A 291 -9.45 -19.72 -20.27
CA ALA A 291 -8.56 -20.87 -20.30
C ALA A 291 -7.44 -20.63 -21.33
N GLY A 292 -6.21 -21.01 -21.00
CA GLY A 292 -5.09 -20.76 -21.92
C GLY A 292 -4.42 -19.39 -21.77
N ALA A 293 -4.88 -18.51 -20.86
CA ALA A 293 -4.24 -17.21 -20.62
C ALA A 293 -2.74 -17.38 -20.29
N ASN A 294 -1.89 -16.67 -21.03
CA ASN A 294 -0.44 -16.86 -21.02
C ASN A 294 0.20 -16.60 -19.65
N THR A 295 1.43 -17.11 -19.45
CA THR A 295 2.26 -16.94 -18.23
C THR A 295 2.64 -15.49 -17.88
N GLY A 296 2.22 -14.51 -18.68
CA GLY A 296 2.36 -13.07 -18.39
C GLY A 296 1.06 -12.40 -17.94
N SER A 297 -0.06 -13.12 -17.90
CA SER A 297 -1.29 -12.63 -17.27
C SER A 297 -1.12 -12.62 -15.75
N PRO A 298 -1.67 -11.63 -15.02
CA PRO A 298 -1.71 -11.66 -13.56
C PRO A 298 -2.32 -12.95 -12.98
N LEU A 299 -3.10 -13.68 -13.78
CA LEU A 299 -3.74 -14.94 -13.43
C LEU A 299 -2.87 -16.19 -13.63
N ALA A 300 -1.58 -16.06 -13.94
CA ALA A 300 -0.67 -17.21 -14.02
C ALA A 300 -0.45 -17.82 -12.62
N LEU A 301 -1.39 -18.65 -12.16
CA LEU A 301 -1.33 -19.27 -10.83
C LEU A 301 -0.16 -20.24 -10.76
N ALA A 302 0.86 -19.86 -9.98
CA ALA A 302 2.09 -20.63 -9.80
C ALA A 302 2.81 -20.95 -11.13
N GLY A 303 2.80 -20.01 -12.09
CA GLY A 303 3.43 -20.19 -13.40
C GLY A 303 2.74 -21.23 -14.29
N SER A 304 1.54 -21.69 -13.93
CA SER A 304 0.75 -22.62 -14.70
C SER A 304 -0.50 -21.95 -15.25
N VAL A 305 -0.85 -22.30 -16.49
CA VAL A 305 -2.06 -21.82 -17.16
C VAL A 305 -3.27 -22.62 -16.68
N LEU A 306 -4.37 -21.94 -16.36
CA LEU A 306 -5.62 -22.60 -15.99
C LEU A 306 -6.22 -23.35 -17.18
N ASN A 307 -6.63 -24.59 -16.95
CA ASN A 307 -7.39 -25.35 -17.94
C ASN A 307 -8.88 -24.99 -17.89
N THR A 308 -9.64 -25.41 -18.91
CA THR A 308 -11.07 -25.12 -19.03
C THR A 308 -11.89 -25.58 -17.82
N ALA A 309 -11.57 -26.73 -17.23
CA ALA A 309 -12.30 -27.23 -16.06
C ALA A 309 -12.04 -26.37 -14.82
N GLN A 310 -10.81 -25.88 -14.63
CA GLN A 310 -10.46 -24.98 -13.53
C GLN A 310 -11.11 -23.61 -13.69
N VAL A 311 -11.09 -23.04 -14.90
CA VAL A 311 -11.78 -21.79 -15.22
C VAL A 311 -13.26 -21.89 -14.92
N ASN A 312 -13.95 -22.91 -15.44
CA ASN A 312 -15.37 -23.11 -15.20
C ASN A 312 -15.72 -23.33 -13.73
N ALA A 313 -14.78 -23.84 -12.92
CA ALA A 313 -14.99 -24.07 -11.51
C ALA A 313 -14.76 -22.80 -10.66
N LEU A 314 -13.92 -21.87 -11.12
CA LEU A 314 -13.61 -20.62 -10.43
C LEU A 314 -14.50 -19.46 -10.87
N GLU A 315 -14.90 -19.40 -12.13
CA GLU A 315 -15.73 -18.32 -12.67
C GLU A 315 -17.05 -18.21 -11.89
N GLY A 316 -17.37 -17.01 -11.43
CA GLY A 316 -18.55 -16.71 -10.62
C GLY A 316 -18.45 -17.10 -9.15
N GLN A 317 -17.34 -17.67 -8.68
CA GLN A 317 -17.15 -17.94 -7.25
C GLN A 317 -16.95 -16.62 -6.50
N SER A 318 -17.72 -16.42 -5.44
CA SER A 318 -17.52 -15.27 -4.55
C SER A 318 -16.26 -15.42 -3.71
N ILE A 319 -15.71 -14.31 -3.23
CA ILE A 319 -14.60 -14.34 -2.27
C ILE A 319 -14.98 -15.11 -1.00
N ASN A 320 -16.24 -15.04 -0.57
CA ASN A 320 -16.79 -15.88 0.51
C ASN A 320 -16.76 -17.38 0.18
N ASP A 321 -17.07 -17.79 -1.06
CA ASP A 321 -16.95 -19.19 -1.48
C ASP A 321 -15.50 -19.66 -1.45
N ILE A 322 -14.57 -18.81 -1.93
CA ILE A 322 -13.13 -19.10 -1.89
C ILE A 322 -12.64 -19.23 -0.44
N LEU A 323 -13.07 -18.32 0.47
CA LEU A 323 -12.75 -18.39 1.89
C LEU A 323 -13.28 -19.68 2.51
N ALA A 324 -14.55 -20.03 2.30
CA ALA A 324 -15.16 -21.24 2.84
C ALA A 324 -14.41 -22.51 2.39
N ALA A 325 -14.02 -22.57 1.11
CA ALA A 325 -13.23 -23.68 0.59
C ALA A 325 -11.82 -23.73 1.21
N ALA A 326 -11.21 -22.57 1.48
CA ALA A 326 -9.92 -22.46 2.15
C ALA A 326 -10.00 -22.88 3.63
N GLU A 327 -11.07 -22.52 4.34
CA GLU A 327 -11.31 -22.96 5.72
C GLU A 327 -11.52 -24.47 5.83
N ALA A 328 -12.29 -25.05 4.91
CA ALA A 328 -12.49 -26.50 4.83
C ALA A 328 -11.16 -27.22 4.59
N ARG A 329 -10.32 -26.71 3.68
CA ARG A 329 -9.00 -27.25 3.43
C ARG A 329 -8.07 -27.10 4.63
N LEU A 330 -8.08 -25.93 5.26
CA LEU A 330 -7.24 -25.61 6.41
C LEU A 330 -7.56 -26.54 7.59
N GLY A 331 -8.82 -26.70 7.96
CA GLY A 331 -9.21 -27.50 9.11
C GLY A 331 -9.36 -29.00 8.85
N GLY A 332 -9.47 -29.42 7.59
CA GLY A 332 -9.80 -30.79 7.18
C GLY A 332 -8.71 -31.85 7.38
N GLY A 333 -7.63 -31.57 8.11
CA GLY A 333 -6.59 -32.55 8.46
C GLY A 333 -5.87 -33.19 7.25
N GLY A 334 -5.88 -32.51 6.10
CA GLY A 334 -5.26 -32.99 4.86
C GLY A 334 -6.16 -33.90 4.01
N GLY A 335 -7.28 -34.38 4.54
CA GLY A 335 -8.23 -35.26 3.84
C GLY A 335 -9.17 -34.54 2.87
N VAL A 336 -9.32 -33.22 3.00
CA VAL A 336 -10.12 -32.39 2.09
C VAL A 336 -9.29 -32.07 0.85
N ALA A 337 -9.78 -32.44 -0.34
CA ALA A 337 -9.13 -32.13 -1.61
C ALA A 337 -9.03 -30.61 -1.83
N VAL A 338 -8.04 -30.16 -2.59
CA VAL A 338 -7.94 -28.76 -2.99
C VAL A 338 -9.10 -28.46 -3.95
N PRO A 339 -9.87 -27.38 -3.73
CA PRO A 339 -11.06 -27.06 -4.50
C PRO A 339 -10.72 -26.64 -5.95
N TYR A 340 -11.76 -26.55 -6.77
CA TYR A 340 -11.71 -26.00 -8.15
C TYR A 340 -10.76 -26.72 -9.12
N GLY A 341 -10.37 -27.96 -8.81
CA GLY A 341 -9.40 -28.71 -9.59
C GLY A 341 -8.00 -28.11 -9.56
N LEU A 342 -7.71 -27.19 -8.64
CA LEU A 342 -6.40 -26.61 -8.43
C LEU A 342 -5.51 -27.57 -7.64
N ASN A 343 -4.19 -27.46 -7.80
CA ASN A 343 -3.26 -28.03 -6.84
C ASN A 343 -3.03 -27.06 -5.66
N ALA A 344 -2.42 -27.54 -4.58
CA ALA A 344 -2.22 -26.75 -3.36
C ALA A 344 -1.41 -25.46 -3.59
N GLN A 345 -0.43 -25.50 -4.50
CA GLN A 345 0.38 -24.32 -4.82
C GLN A 345 -0.44 -23.27 -5.57
N GLN A 346 -1.23 -23.68 -6.58
CA GLN A 346 -2.12 -22.79 -7.33
C GLN A 346 -3.14 -22.13 -6.41
N PHE A 347 -3.75 -22.90 -5.50
CA PHE A 347 -4.74 -22.38 -4.57
C PHE A 347 -4.13 -21.37 -3.58
N ASN A 348 -2.92 -21.64 -3.07
CA ASN A 348 -2.19 -20.67 -2.25
C ASN A 348 -1.84 -19.39 -3.03
N VAL A 349 -1.53 -19.49 -4.32
CA VAL A 349 -1.28 -18.30 -5.17
C VAL A 349 -2.57 -17.51 -5.38
N LEU A 350 -3.70 -18.17 -5.62
CA LEU A 350 -5.01 -17.51 -5.72
C LEU A 350 -5.33 -16.73 -4.44
N LEU A 351 -5.17 -17.34 -3.27
CA LEU A 351 -5.41 -16.65 -1.99
C LEU A 351 -4.45 -15.48 -1.75
N ASN A 352 -3.19 -15.58 -2.23
CA ASN A 352 -2.27 -14.44 -2.18
C ASN A 352 -2.72 -13.30 -3.08
N LEU A 353 -3.15 -13.61 -4.31
CA LEU A 353 -3.64 -12.60 -5.25
C LEU A 353 -4.89 -11.91 -4.71
N ILE A 354 -5.83 -12.65 -4.12
CA ILE A 354 -7.02 -12.08 -3.49
C ILE A 354 -6.65 -11.22 -2.27
N ASN A 355 -5.75 -11.67 -1.40
CA ASN A 355 -5.31 -10.88 -0.25
C ASN A 355 -4.45 -9.66 -0.61
N ALA A 356 -3.93 -9.63 -1.84
CA ALA A 356 -3.21 -8.50 -2.41
C ALA A 356 -4.08 -7.74 -3.43
N ALA A 357 -5.37 -8.10 -3.55
CA ALA A 357 -6.28 -7.55 -4.55
C ALA A 357 -6.37 -6.04 -4.39
N PHE A 358 -6.47 -5.59 -3.15
CA PHE A 358 -6.51 -4.18 -2.79
C PHE A 358 -5.50 -3.94 -1.69
N PHE A 359 -4.39 -3.29 -1.94
CA PHE A 359 -3.28 -3.30 -1.01
C PHE A 359 -3.15 -1.97 -0.27
N PHE A 360 -3.18 -2.01 1.07
CA PHE A 360 -2.96 -0.84 1.91
C PHE A 360 -1.48 -0.65 2.27
N GLU A 361 -0.82 0.34 1.68
CA GLU A 361 0.55 0.75 2.04
C GLU A 361 0.64 2.22 2.47
N GLY A 362 -0.45 2.76 3.00
CA GLY A 362 -0.65 4.18 3.31
C GLY A 362 -1.79 4.79 2.46
N CYS A 363 -2.08 4.18 1.31
CA CYS A 363 -3.32 4.30 0.55
C CYS A 363 -3.82 2.90 0.15
N CYS A 364 -5.11 2.78 -0.15
CA CYS A 364 -5.68 1.59 -0.78
C CYS A 364 -5.38 1.65 -2.28
N THR A 365 -4.64 0.65 -2.78
CA THR A 365 -4.31 0.54 -4.21
C THR A 365 -4.93 -0.72 -4.78
N THR A 366 -5.55 -0.62 -5.95
CA THR A 366 -6.14 -1.77 -6.63
C THR A 366 -5.07 -2.48 -7.47
N SER A 367 -4.87 -3.77 -7.24
CA SER A 367 -3.96 -4.58 -8.04
C SER A 367 -4.54 -4.85 -9.44
N GLY A 368 -3.67 -5.11 -10.42
CA GLY A 368 -4.11 -5.56 -11.74
C GLY A 368 -4.96 -6.85 -11.69
N PHE A 369 -4.71 -7.73 -10.71
CA PHE A 369 -5.56 -8.92 -10.50
C PHE A 369 -7.00 -8.53 -10.15
N ALA A 370 -7.19 -7.57 -9.24
CA ALA A 370 -8.52 -7.13 -8.85
C ALA A 370 -9.26 -6.49 -10.03
N TYR A 371 -8.57 -5.60 -10.76
CA TYR A 371 -9.13 -4.94 -11.93
C TYR A 371 -9.54 -5.91 -13.04
N ASP A 372 -8.70 -6.91 -13.32
CA ASP A 372 -8.93 -7.85 -14.42
C ASP A 372 -9.94 -8.96 -14.07
N PHE A 373 -9.97 -9.40 -12.80
CA PHE A 373 -10.59 -10.68 -12.42
C PHE A 373 -11.55 -10.64 -11.23
N LEU A 374 -11.79 -9.48 -10.60
CA LEU A 374 -12.85 -9.33 -9.60
C LEU A 374 -13.97 -8.45 -10.15
N CYS A 375 -15.19 -8.93 -10.02
CA CYS A 375 -16.40 -8.24 -10.47
C CYS A 375 -17.44 -8.16 -9.37
N LEU A 376 -18.38 -7.21 -9.54
CA LEU A 376 -19.67 -7.28 -8.88
C LEU A 376 -20.42 -8.55 -9.33
N PRO A 377 -21.17 -9.19 -8.43
CA PRO A 377 -22.09 -10.23 -8.83
C PRO A 377 -23.10 -9.66 -9.83
N SER A 378 -23.33 -10.37 -10.94
CA SER A 378 -24.38 -9.99 -11.91
C SER A 378 -25.73 -10.06 -11.20
N THR A 379 -26.41 -8.93 -11.12
CA THR A 379 -27.75 -8.83 -10.49
C THR A 379 -28.86 -9.45 -11.31
#